data_AF-A0A1D2NLJ5-F1
#
_entry.id   AF-A0A1D2NLJ5-F1
#
_cell.length_a   1.000
_cell.length_b   1.000
_cell.length_c   1.000
_cell.angle_alpha   90.00
_cell.angle_beta   90.00
_cell.angle_gamma   90.00
#
_symmetry.space_group_name_H-M   'P 1'
#
loop_
_entity.id
_entity.type
_entity.pdbx_description
1 polymer ?
#
loop_
_entity_poly.entity_id
_entity_poly.type
_entity_poly.pdbx_seq_one_letter_code
_entity_poly.pdbx_strand_id
1 'polypeptide(L)'
;MELFYLLALVLGVLLISGIHAQMDLGKLETWDNFNDVDSEMITMMAPNKLMIRKFEYNGDGPAAWFMIGKEKDDYNEEFANLDGVIIPDEDGGCDRLGRYDGEDIMLTLPKDMKFTDYDYFSVFCIPFSHNFGYIRLRRDAVFNATEQPLVATVADQIAAAAAGPEAEPKTIEECEQDPEPRGENDGNVRRRRKKGNKH
;
A
#
# COMPACT_ATOMS: atom_id res chain seq x y z
N MET A 1 -4.00 47.93 26.20
CA MET A 1 -4.76 47.50 25.00
C MET A 1 -3.85 46.73 24.05
N GLU A 2 -2.69 47.28 23.67
CA GLU A 2 -1.67 46.62 22.82
C GLU A 2 -1.22 45.22 23.27
N LEU A 3 -0.99 45.02 24.58
CA LEU A 3 -0.49 43.74 25.11
C LEU A 3 -1.53 42.61 24.99
N PHE A 4 -2.83 42.93 25.09
CA PHE A 4 -3.91 41.95 24.93
C PHE A 4 -4.08 41.54 23.46
N TYR A 5 -3.84 42.46 22.51
CA TYR A 5 -3.86 42.16 21.09
C TYR A 5 -2.69 41.27 20.67
N LEU A 6 -1.48 41.53 21.20
CA LEU A 6 -0.32 40.68 20.95
C LEU A 6 -0.50 39.27 21.50
N LEU A 7 -1.06 39.14 22.71
CA LEU A 7 -1.30 37.84 23.33
C LEU A 7 -2.44 37.07 22.62
N ALA A 8 -3.46 37.77 22.14
CA ALA A 8 -4.52 37.20 21.29
C ALA A 8 -4.01 36.80 19.89
N LEU A 9 -3.06 37.53 19.30
CA LEU A 9 -2.42 37.16 18.03
C LEU A 9 -1.54 35.92 18.19
N VAL A 10 -0.74 35.84 19.27
CA VAL A 10 0.11 34.66 19.52
C VAL A 10 -0.74 33.42 19.82
N LEU A 11 -1.82 33.55 20.60
CA LEU A 11 -2.77 32.46 20.83
C LEU A 11 -3.59 32.10 19.57
N GLY A 12 -3.93 33.09 18.73
CA GLY A 12 -4.60 32.87 17.46
C GLY A 12 -3.72 32.16 16.43
N VAL A 13 -2.41 32.43 16.41
CA VAL A 13 -1.42 31.74 15.57
C VAL A 13 -1.14 30.31 16.07
N LEU A 14 -1.18 30.07 17.39
CA LEU A 14 -1.03 28.73 17.99
C LEU A 14 -2.23 27.79 17.73
N LEU A 15 -3.41 28.32 17.40
CA LEU A 15 -4.60 27.54 17.02
C LEU A 15 -4.60 27.12 15.53
N ILE A 16 -3.62 27.56 14.72
CA ILE A 16 -3.44 27.13 13.33
C ILE A 16 -2.49 25.92 13.29
N SER A 17 -2.74 24.93 14.15
CA SER A 17 -1.96 23.70 14.19
C SER A 17 -2.21 22.85 12.94
N GLY A 18 -1.28 22.93 11.99
CA GLY A 18 -0.96 21.93 10.97
C GLY A 18 -2.04 21.63 9.94
N ILE A 19 -2.00 22.31 8.80
CA ILE A 19 -2.61 21.82 7.56
C ILE A 19 -1.79 20.60 7.13
N HIS A 20 -2.14 19.42 7.65
CA HIS A 20 -1.65 18.17 7.07
C HIS A 20 -2.39 18.04 5.74
N ALA A 21 -1.67 18.20 4.63
CA ALA A 21 -2.21 17.95 3.31
C ALA A 21 -2.59 16.46 3.23
N GLN A 22 -3.85 16.17 3.55
CA GLN A 22 -4.46 14.86 3.35
C GLN A 22 -5.23 14.90 2.04
N MET A 23 -5.25 13.78 1.33
CA MET A 23 -5.89 13.68 0.03
C MET A 23 -6.77 12.46 -0.05
N ASP A 24 -8.08 12.69 -0.14
CA ASP A 24 -9.04 11.62 -0.36
C ASP A 24 -8.90 11.11 -1.79
N LEU A 25 -8.71 9.80 -1.93
CA LEU A 25 -8.57 9.13 -3.22
C LEU A 25 -9.90 8.55 -3.69
N GLY A 26 -10.77 8.16 -2.75
CA GLY A 26 -12.05 7.53 -3.05
C GLY A 26 -12.21 6.22 -2.28
N LYS A 27 -12.98 5.29 -2.84
CA LYS A 27 -13.08 3.91 -2.34
C LYS A 27 -12.29 2.97 -3.25
N LEU A 28 -11.99 1.77 -2.75
CA LEU A 28 -11.43 0.71 -3.57
C LEU A 28 -12.43 0.33 -4.68
N GLU A 29 -11.97 0.26 -5.92
CA GLU A 29 -12.72 -0.28 -7.05
C GLU A 29 -12.52 -1.80 -7.08
N THR A 30 -13.61 -2.57 -7.11
CA THR A 30 -13.61 -4.03 -6.96
C THR A 30 -14.54 -4.68 -7.99
N TRP A 31 -14.46 -6.01 -8.11
CA TRP A 31 -15.23 -6.80 -9.08
C TRP A 31 -16.28 -7.66 -8.38
N ASP A 32 -17.57 -7.35 -8.57
CA ASP A 32 -18.73 -8.15 -8.11
C ASP A 32 -18.62 -8.73 -6.68
N ASN A 33 -17.91 -8.06 -5.76
CA ASN A 33 -17.57 -8.50 -4.40
C ASN A 33 -16.79 -9.83 -4.33
N PHE A 34 -15.94 -10.13 -5.31
CA PHE A 34 -15.10 -11.32 -5.30
C PHE A 34 -14.11 -11.30 -4.12
N ASN A 35 -14.06 -12.41 -3.36
CA ASN A 35 -13.31 -12.55 -2.10
C ASN A 35 -13.62 -11.50 -1.01
N ASP A 36 -14.80 -10.88 -1.08
CA ASP A 36 -15.27 -9.85 -0.14
C ASP A 36 -14.23 -8.73 0.08
N VAL A 37 -13.50 -8.35 -0.97
CA VAL A 37 -12.63 -7.18 -0.91
C VAL A 37 -13.48 -5.92 -1.04
N ASP A 38 -13.42 -5.05 -0.03
CA ASP A 38 -14.08 -3.73 -0.03
C ASP A 38 -13.33 -2.73 0.86
N SER A 39 -13.63 -1.45 0.69
CA SER A 39 -13.21 -0.40 1.62
C SER A 39 -14.21 0.75 1.67
N GLU A 40 -14.18 1.51 2.76
CA GLU A 40 -14.68 2.87 2.75
C GLU A 40 -13.63 3.80 2.10
N MET A 41 -13.36 4.95 2.71
CA MET A 41 -12.49 5.97 2.16
C MET A 41 -11.02 5.57 2.29
N ILE A 42 -10.31 5.68 1.18
CA ILE A 42 -8.85 5.65 1.10
C ILE A 42 -8.36 7.09 1.04
N THR A 43 -7.49 7.45 1.98
CA THR A 43 -6.92 8.78 2.09
C THR A 43 -5.40 8.70 2.21
N MET A 44 -4.71 9.46 1.38
CA MET A 44 -3.26 9.61 1.49
C MET A 44 -2.95 10.64 2.60
N MET A 45 -2.34 10.15 3.68
CA MET A 45 -2.06 10.94 4.90
C MET A 45 -0.73 11.68 4.83
N ALA A 46 0.22 11.11 4.09
CA ALA A 46 1.53 11.66 3.80
C ALA A 46 2.04 11.03 2.49
N PRO A 47 3.12 11.53 1.87
CA PRO A 47 3.63 10.97 0.63
C PRO A 47 3.91 9.45 0.68
N ASN A 48 4.26 8.91 1.85
CA ASN A 48 4.53 7.49 2.07
C ASN A 48 3.51 6.78 2.99
N LYS A 49 2.37 7.41 3.30
CA LYS A 49 1.34 6.84 4.20
C LYS A 49 -0.04 6.87 3.57
N LEU A 50 -0.68 5.71 3.51
CA LEU A 50 -2.02 5.51 2.97
C LEU A 50 -2.93 4.92 4.05
N MET A 51 -4.01 5.63 4.36
CA MET A 51 -5.05 5.18 5.27
C MET A 51 -6.16 4.52 4.46
N ILE A 52 -6.55 3.30 4.83
CA ILE A 52 -7.69 2.59 4.25
C ILE A 52 -8.69 2.34 5.38
N ARG A 53 -9.88 2.92 5.26
CA ARG A 53 -10.94 2.78 6.25
C ARG A 53 -11.78 1.55 5.96
N LYS A 54 -12.15 0.80 7.00
CA LYS A 54 -13.05 -0.37 6.88
C LYS A 54 -12.61 -1.34 5.77
N PHE A 55 -11.33 -1.69 5.75
CA PHE A 55 -10.83 -2.66 4.79
C PHE A 55 -11.37 -4.04 5.13
N GLU A 56 -11.97 -4.70 4.14
CA GLU A 56 -12.47 -6.06 4.24
C GLU A 56 -11.75 -6.94 3.22
N TYR A 57 -11.44 -8.17 3.62
CA TYR A 57 -10.94 -9.22 2.74
C TYR A 57 -11.12 -10.57 3.43
N ASN A 58 -11.80 -11.52 2.79
CA ASN A 58 -12.17 -12.77 3.49
C ASN A 58 -11.00 -13.75 3.73
N GLY A 59 -9.85 -13.56 3.07
CA GLY A 59 -8.65 -14.40 3.20
C GLY A 59 -8.64 -15.68 2.34
N ASP A 60 -9.61 -15.87 1.44
CA ASP A 60 -9.73 -17.11 0.63
C ASP A 60 -8.79 -17.14 -0.58
N GLY A 61 -8.15 -16.02 -0.92
CA GLY A 61 -7.12 -15.98 -1.97
C GLY A 61 -5.86 -16.71 -1.50
N PRO A 62 -5.27 -17.61 -2.30
CA PRO A 62 -4.16 -18.44 -1.83
C PRO A 62 -2.89 -17.63 -1.53
N ALA A 63 -2.72 -16.50 -2.23
CA ALA A 63 -1.59 -15.61 -2.06
C ALA A 63 -1.94 -14.22 -2.63
N ALA A 64 -2.41 -13.32 -1.76
CA ALA A 64 -2.74 -11.94 -2.10
C ALA A 64 -1.81 -10.98 -1.35
N TRP A 65 -1.51 -9.84 -1.95
CA TRP A 65 -0.63 -8.80 -1.38
C TRP A 65 -1.16 -7.41 -1.68
N PHE A 66 -0.72 -6.45 -0.87
CA PHE A 66 -0.77 -5.04 -1.26
C PHE A 66 0.33 -4.76 -2.28
N MET A 67 -0.05 -4.13 -3.39
CA MET A 67 0.82 -3.85 -4.53
C MET A 67 0.64 -2.41 -5.01
N ILE A 68 1.74 -1.80 -5.45
CA ILE A 68 1.73 -0.52 -6.16
C ILE A 68 2.46 -0.67 -7.49
N GLY A 69 2.04 0.04 -8.53
CA GLY A 69 2.69 -0.07 -9.83
C GLY A 69 2.52 1.13 -10.73
N LYS A 70 2.77 0.94 -12.02
CA LYS A 70 2.79 2.01 -13.02
C LYS A 70 1.66 1.81 -14.02
N GLU A 71 1.25 2.89 -14.67
CA GLU A 71 0.14 2.92 -15.65
C GLU A 71 0.40 2.04 -16.89
N LYS A 72 1.63 1.55 -17.08
CA LYS A 72 1.95 0.52 -18.09
C LYS A 72 1.27 -0.82 -17.79
N ASP A 73 0.89 -1.06 -16.54
CA ASP A 73 0.22 -2.28 -16.11
C ASP A 73 -1.28 -2.12 -16.35
N ASP A 74 -1.96 -3.18 -16.79
CA ASP A 74 -3.41 -3.20 -17.01
C ASP A 74 -4.20 -3.32 -15.68
N TYR A 75 -3.87 -2.46 -14.70
CA TYR A 75 -4.35 -2.54 -13.30
C TYR A 75 -5.86 -2.33 -13.12
N ASN A 76 -6.53 -1.80 -14.13
CA ASN A 76 -7.98 -1.59 -14.15
C ASN A 76 -8.75 -2.78 -14.78
N GLU A 77 -8.06 -3.90 -15.03
CA GLU A 77 -8.67 -5.16 -15.45
C GLU A 77 -8.74 -6.15 -14.27
N GLU A 78 -9.76 -7.02 -14.27
CA GLU A 78 -9.93 -8.06 -13.25
C GLU A 78 -8.78 -9.08 -13.30
N PHE A 79 -8.49 -9.59 -14.50
CA PHE A 79 -7.42 -10.55 -14.72
C PHE A 79 -6.27 -9.88 -15.46
N ALA A 80 -5.28 -9.42 -14.70
CA ALA A 80 -4.19 -8.59 -15.19
C ALA A 80 -2.83 -9.17 -14.82
N ASN A 81 -1.86 -9.01 -15.72
CA ASN A 81 -0.46 -9.34 -15.40
C ASN A 81 0.24 -8.08 -14.89
N LEU A 82 0.09 -7.82 -13.59
CA LEU A 82 0.74 -6.69 -12.95
C LEU A 82 2.20 -7.00 -12.65
N ASP A 83 3.08 -6.08 -13.03
CA ASP A 83 4.53 -6.11 -12.76
C ASP A 83 4.87 -5.04 -11.68
N GLY A 84 3.97 -4.92 -10.71
CA GLY A 84 4.06 -3.96 -9.62
C GLY A 84 5.02 -4.40 -8.52
N VAL A 85 5.16 -3.54 -7.52
CA VAL A 85 5.98 -3.74 -6.33
C VAL A 85 5.07 -4.11 -5.16
N ILE A 86 5.37 -5.21 -4.48
CA ILE A 86 4.71 -5.59 -3.23
C ILE A 86 5.17 -4.65 -2.13
N ILE A 87 4.23 -4.21 -1.30
CA ILE A 87 4.50 -3.31 -0.18
C ILE A 87 4.11 -3.97 1.14
N PRO A 88 4.70 -3.51 2.26
CA PRO A 88 4.33 -4.03 3.55
C PRO A 88 2.86 -3.79 3.91
N ASP A 89 2.30 -4.71 4.71
CA ASP A 89 1.06 -4.53 5.44
C ASP A 89 1.21 -3.51 6.60
N GLU A 90 0.14 -3.32 7.37
CA GLU A 90 0.12 -2.37 8.50
C GLU A 90 1.07 -2.73 9.64
N ASP A 91 1.46 -4.00 9.77
CA ASP A 91 2.43 -4.51 10.75
C ASP A 91 3.88 -4.47 10.21
N GLY A 92 4.06 -4.06 8.95
CA GLY A 92 5.35 -4.01 8.28
C GLY A 92 5.80 -5.36 7.71
N GLY A 93 4.90 -6.34 7.61
CA GLY A 93 5.11 -7.65 6.99
C GLY A 93 4.94 -7.61 5.48
N CYS A 94 5.68 -8.45 4.75
CA CYS A 94 5.50 -8.65 3.29
C CYS A 94 4.88 -10.03 2.98
N ASP A 95 4.36 -10.71 4.01
CA ASP A 95 3.72 -12.01 3.87
C ASP A 95 2.40 -11.86 3.10
N ARG A 96 1.84 -13.00 2.64
CA ARG A 96 0.51 -12.95 2.03
C ARG A 96 -0.52 -12.43 3.04
N LEU A 97 -1.47 -11.66 2.54
CA LEU A 97 -2.55 -11.09 3.33
C LEU A 97 -3.40 -12.20 3.98
N GLY A 98 -3.71 -11.99 5.25
CA GLY A 98 -4.73 -12.73 5.97
C GLY A 98 -6.13 -12.14 5.75
N ARG A 99 -7.07 -12.57 6.59
CA ARG A 99 -8.43 -12.02 6.62
C ARG A 99 -8.45 -10.64 7.30
N TYR A 100 -9.27 -9.74 6.76
CA TYR A 100 -9.61 -8.44 7.32
C TYR A 100 -11.14 -8.36 7.49
N ASP A 101 -11.59 -7.95 8.67
CA ASP A 101 -12.99 -7.86 9.09
C ASP A 101 -13.41 -6.40 9.36
N GLY A 102 -13.03 -5.49 8.45
CA GLY A 102 -13.44 -4.08 8.49
C GLY A 102 -12.54 -3.22 9.38
N GLU A 103 -11.24 -3.53 9.42
CA GLU A 103 -10.23 -2.76 10.14
C GLU A 103 -9.90 -1.45 9.41
N ASP A 104 -9.43 -0.49 10.20
CA ASP A 104 -8.82 0.74 9.70
C ASP A 104 -7.31 0.54 9.64
N ILE A 105 -6.74 0.41 8.44
CA ILE A 105 -5.32 0.06 8.25
C ILE A 105 -4.51 1.25 7.72
N MET A 106 -3.26 1.35 8.15
CA MET A 106 -2.31 2.39 7.74
C MET A 106 -1.10 1.75 7.09
N LEU A 107 -1.04 1.81 5.77
CA LEU A 107 0.11 1.29 5.02
C LEU A 107 1.21 2.35 4.99
N THR A 108 2.44 1.92 5.27
CA THR A 108 3.61 2.79 5.27
C THR A 108 4.64 2.25 4.28
N LEU A 109 4.95 3.04 3.26
CA LEU A 109 6.04 2.67 2.35
C LEU A 109 7.40 2.84 3.05
N PRO A 110 8.39 2.00 2.69
CA PRO A 110 9.77 2.14 3.13
C PRO A 110 10.33 3.54 2.88
N LYS A 111 11.42 3.85 3.59
CA LYS A 111 12.13 5.11 3.45
C LYS A 111 12.51 5.35 1.98
N ASP A 112 12.33 6.58 1.51
CA ASP A 112 12.60 7.05 0.15
C ASP A 112 11.56 6.70 -0.93
N MET A 113 10.49 5.97 -0.60
CA MET A 113 9.37 5.77 -1.51
C MET A 113 8.20 6.72 -1.23
N LYS A 114 7.43 7.02 -2.29
CA LYS A 114 6.19 7.79 -2.18
C LYS A 114 5.11 7.19 -3.06
N PHE A 115 3.87 7.12 -2.57
CA PHE A 115 2.71 6.70 -3.35
C PHE A 115 2.51 7.57 -4.59
N THR A 116 2.87 8.86 -4.54
CA THR A 116 2.77 9.80 -5.67
C THR A 116 3.70 9.45 -6.84
N ASP A 117 4.72 8.62 -6.61
CA ASP A 117 5.58 8.16 -7.68
C ASP A 117 4.90 7.05 -8.49
N TYR A 118 3.82 6.43 -7.99
CA TYR A 118 3.10 5.30 -8.58
C TYR A 118 1.73 5.72 -9.12
N ASP A 119 1.11 4.81 -9.87
CA ASP A 119 -0.14 5.07 -10.60
C ASP A 119 -1.35 4.37 -10.00
N TYR A 120 -1.14 3.28 -9.28
CA TYR A 120 -2.19 2.54 -8.63
C TYR A 120 -1.71 1.89 -7.34
N PHE A 121 -2.67 1.62 -6.48
CA PHE A 121 -2.59 0.69 -5.37
C PHE A 121 -3.59 -0.45 -5.64
N SER A 122 -3.23 -1.69 -5.31
CA SER A 122 -4.04 -2.88 -5.56
C SER A 122 -3.90 -3.93 -4.48
N VAL A 123 -4.96 -4.70 -4.28
CA VAL A 123 -4.95 -6.00 -3.61
C VAL A 123 -4.86 -7.06 -4.70
N PHE A 124 -3.69 -7.67 -4.87
CA PHE A 124 -3.39 -8.50 -6.04
C PHE A 124 -3.03 -9.94 -5.67
N CYS A 125 -3.67 -10.91 -6.34
CA CYS A 125 -3.37 -12.32 -6.23
C CYS A 125 -2.49 -12.80 -7.38
N ILE A 126 -1.20 -12.95 -7.10
CA ILE A 126 -0.17 -13.25 -8.11
C ILE A 126 -0.36 -14.61 -8.79
N PRO A 127 -0.62 -15.72 -8.07
CA PRO A 127 -0.72 -17.05 -8.71
C PRO A 127 -1.82 -17.15 -9.76
N PHE A 128 -2.87 -16.34 -9.64
CA PHE A 128 -4.01 -16.33 -10.54
C PHE A 128 -4.08 -15.11 -11.45
N SER A 129 -3.10 -14.20 -11.38
CA SER A 129 -3.14 -12.92 -12.07
C SER A 129 -4.48 -12.19 -11.86
N HIS A 130 -5.03 -12.27 -10.65
CA HIS A 130 -6.36 -11.77 -10.32
C HIS A 130 -6.21 -10.57 -9.39
N ASN A 131 -6.60 -9.41 -9.90
CA ASN A 131 -6.71 -8.20 -9.11
C ASN A 131 -8.03 -8.30 -8.31
N PHE A 132 -8.02 -8.07 -7.00
CA PHE A 132 -9.23 -8.13 -6.14
C PHE A 132 -9.81 -6.77 -5.77
N GLY A 133 -8.95 -5.75 -5.66
CA GLY A 133 -9.39 -4.36 -5.83
C GLY A 133 -8.24 -3.45 -6.23
N TYR A 134 -8.55 -2.29 -6.81
CA TYR A 134 -7.56 -1.26 -7.09
C TYR A 134 -8.09 0.15 -6.82
N ILE A 135 -7.17 1.10 -6.69
CA ILE A 135 -7.50 2.53 -6.76
C ILE A 135 -6.39 3.28 -7.49
N ARG A 136 -6.77 4.27 -8.29
CA ARG A 136 -5.80 5.13 -8.97
C ARG A 136 -5.12 6.07 -7.97
N LEU A 137 -3.79 6.08 -7.98
CA LEU A 137 -2.99 7.06 -7.26
C LEU A 137 -2.86 8.33 -8.09
N ARG A 138 -3.04 9.49 -7.45
CA ARG A 138 -2.97 10.80 -8.12
C ARG A 138 -1.55 11.37 -8.00
N ARG A 139 -0.77 11.33 -9.09
CA ARG A 139 0.61 11.87 -9.13
C ARG A 139 0.70 13.39 -8.90
N ASP A 140 -0.37 14.12 -9.18
CA ASP A 140 -0.48 15.56 -9.03
C ASP A 140 -0.84 16.01 -7.61
N ALA A 141 -0.90 15.06 -6.66
CA ALA A 141 -1.06 15.34 -5.25
C ALA A 141 0.03 16.30 -4.74
N VAL A 142 -0.33 17.58 -4.58
CA VAL A 142 0.57 18.57 -3.99
C VAL A 142 0.54 18.43 -2.47
N PHE A 143 1.42 17.58 -1.95
CA PHE A 143 1.76 17.60 -0.52
C PHE A 143 2.62 18.83 -0.26
N ASN A 144 2.00 19.96 0.05
CA ASN A 144 2.71 21.19 0.37
C ASN A 144 3.38 21.04 1.75
N ALA A 145 4.56 20.40 1.78
CA ALA A 145 5.38 20.27 2.99
C ALA A 145 5.92 21.63 3.50
N THR A 146 5.74 22.71 2.73
CA THR A 146 6.24 24.05 3.06
C THR A 146 5.40 24.81 4.08
N GLU A 147 4.29 24.24 4.56
CA GLU A 147 3.48 24.79 5.66
C GLU A 147 3.67 24.03 6.98
N GLN A 148 4.72 23.21 7.11
CA GLN A 148 5.16 22.82 8.45
C GLN A 148 5.67 24.09 9.16
N PRO A 149 5.09 24.48 10.31
CA PRO A 149 5.60 25.62 11.04
C PRO A 149 7.06 25.34 11.42
N LEU A 150 7.95 26.28 11.10
CA LEU A 150 9.41 26.28 11.34
C LEU A 150 9.82 25.97 12.80
N VAL A 151 8.87 25.83 13.72
CA VAL A 151 9.07 25.47 15.13
C VAL A 151 9.04 23.95 15.41
N ALA A 152 8.59 23.11 14.48
CA ALA A 152 8.56 21.66 14.68
C ALA A 152 9.96 21.01 14.66
N THR A 153 10.95 21.66 14.02
CA THR A 153 12.31 21.14 13.85
C THR A 153 13.13 21.04 15.15
N VAL A 154 12.68 21.69 16.23
CA VAL A 154 13.36 21.59 17.55
C VAL A 154 12.67 20.56 18.45
N ALA A 155 11.35 20.36 18.30
CA ALA A 155 10.62 19.36 19.08
C ALA A 155 10.92 17.92 18.60
N ASP A 156 11.06 17.72 17.29
CA ASP A 156 11.45 16.42 16.71
C ASP A 156 12.86 15.98 17.13
N GLN A 157 13.77 16.95 17.35
CA GLN A 157 15.10 16.65 17.87
C GLN A 157 15.10 16.25 19.35
N ILE A 158 14.02 16.50 20.09
CA ILE A 158 13.89 16.18 21.52
C ILE A 158 12.94 14.98 21.74
N ALA A 159 12.02 14.71 20.80
CA ALA A 159 11.14 13.53 20.83
C ALA A 159 11.84 12.22 20.42
N ALA A 160 12.96 12.31 19.68
CA ALA A 160 13.80 11.17 19.30
C ALA A 160 14.44 10.41 20.50
N ALA A 161 14.20 10.85 21.74
CA ALA A 161 14.73 10.21 22.95
C ALA A 161 13.70 9.35 23.74
N ALA A 162 12.46 9.20 23.25
CA ALA A 162 11.43 8.42 23.98
C ALA A 162 10.60 7.46 23.12
N ALA A 163 11.05 7.13 21.91
CA ALA A 163 10.54 5.98 21.18
C ALA A 163 11.29 4.74 21.68
N GLY A 164 10.57 3.77 22.24
CA GLY A 164 11.02 2.37 22.25
C GLY A 164 11.30 1.91 20.81
N PRO A 165 11.90 0.74 20.58
CA PRO A 165 12.33 0.34 19.25
C PRO A 165 11.14 0.33 18.28
N GLU A 166 10.97 1.42 17.54
CA GLU A 166 10.13 1.49 16.37
C GLU A 166 10.81 0.55 15.38
N ALA A 167 10.12 -0.54 15.03
CA ALA A 167 10.63 -1.49 14.07
C ALA A 167 10.98 -0.72 12.79
N GLU A 168 12.25 -0.80 12.37
CA GLU A 168 12.65 -0.19 11.10
C GLU A 168 11.78 -0.82 9.99
N PRO A 169 11.09 -0.01 9.17
CA PRO A 169 10.26 -0.55 8.11
C PRO A 169 11.17 -1.32 7.13
N LYS A 170 10.82 -2.58 6.88
CA LYS A 170 11.54 -3.48 5.98
C LYS A 170 11.78 -2.83 4.61
N THR A 171 12.93 -3.05 4.00
CA THR A 171 13.24 -2.52 2.66
C THR A 171 12.48 -3.32 1.61
N ILE A 172 12.24 -2.75 0.43
CA ILE A 172 11.53 -3.44 -0.67
C ILE A 172 12.23 -4.75 -1.06
N GLU A 173 13.57 -4.82 -0.97
CA GLU A 173 14.35 -6.05 -1.22
C GLU A 173 13.91 -7.21 -0.32
N GLU A 174 13.33 -6.94 0.86
CA GLU A 174 12.76 -7.96 1.75
C GLU A 174 11.31 -8.35 1.38
N CYS A 175 10.62 -7.51 0.60
CA CYS A 175 9.33 -7.83 -0.02
C CYS A 175 9.47 -8.40 -1.45
N GLU A 176 10.68 -8.45 -2.01
CA GLU A 176 10.94 -9.11 -3.30
C GLU A 176 10.74 -10.63 -3.16
N GLN A 177 9.82 -11.16 -3.96
CA GLN A 177 9.51 -12.59 -3.93
C GLN A 177 10.64 -13.41 -4.56
N ASP A 178 11.08 -14.44 -3.85
CA ASP A 178 11.64 -15.63 -4.50
C ASP A 178 10.43 -16.34 -5.15
N PRO A 179 10.28 -16.33 -6.50
CA PRO A 179 9.09 -16.87 -7.12
C PRO A 179 9.02 -18.37 -6.83
N GLU A 180 8.04 -18.80 -6.02
CA GLU A 180 7.72 -20.22 -5.97
C GLU A 180 7.42 -20.68 -7.40
N PRO A 181 8.07 -21.74 -7.88
CA PRO A 181 7.95 -22.15 -9.27
C PRO A 181 6.49 -22.45 -9.57
N ARG A 182 5.93 -21.72 -10.56
CA ARG A 182 4.64 -22.02 -11.17
C ARG A 182 4.57 -23.52 -11.39
N GLY A 183 3.69 -24.20 -10.65
CA GLY A 183 3.53 -25.65 -10.71
C GLY A 183 3.40 -26.09 -12.17
N GLU A 184 4.48 -26.67 -12.69
CA GLU A 184 4.52 -27.19 -14.04
C GLU A 184 3.52 -28.33 -14.11
N ASN A 185 2.48 -28.13 -14.91
CA ASN A 185 1.39 -29.07 -15.05
C ASN A 185 1.94 -30.29 -15.82
N ASP A 186 2.51 -31.24 -15.07
CA ASP A 186 3.14 -32.48 -15.55
C ASP A 186 2.08 -33.47 -16.05
N GLY A 187 1.40 -33.06 -17.12
CA GLY A 187 0.24 -33.73 -17.68
C GLY A 187 0.43 -34.16 -19.13
N ASN A 188 1.64 -34.33 -19.66
CA ASN A 188 1.77 -34.87 -21.02
C ASN A 188 3.14 -35.44 -21.45
N VAL A 189 3.61 -36.55 -20.86
CA VAL A 189 4.64 -37.39 -21.53
C VAL A 189 4.36 -38.88 -21.37
N ARG A 190 3.42 -39.42 -22.15
CA ARG A 190 3.50 -40.81 -22.64
C ARG A 190 3.26 -40.87 -24.14
N ARG A 191 4.09 -40.14 -24.90
CA ARG A 191 4.26 -40.38 -26.34
C ARG A 191 5.21 -41.57 -26.54
N ARG A 192 4.60 -42.67 -26.98
CA ARG A 192 5.12 -43.64 -27.97
C ARG A 192 6.65 -43.82 -28.04
N ARG A 193 7.14 -44.95 -27.50
CA ARG A 193 8.25 -45.68 -28.14
C ARG A 193 7.74 -46.99 -28.72
N LYS A 194 7.63 -47.03 -30.04
CA LYS A 194 7.38 -48.24 -30.84
C LYS A 194 8.74 -48.70 -31.39
N LYS A 195 8.97 -50.02 -31.34
CA LYS A 195 9.84 -50.89 -32.16
C LYS A 195 11.18 -51.39 -31.59
N GLY A 196 11.29 -52.72 -31.65
CA GLY A 196 12.49 -53.54 -31.81
C GLY A 196 13.01 -54.13 -30.49
N ASN A 197 13.36 -55.40 -30.34
CA ASN A 197 13.59 -56.51 -31.26
C ASN A 197 13.95 -57.76 -30.40
N LYS A 198 13.63 -58.99 -30.85
CA LYS A 198 14.38 -60.27 -30.69
C LYS A 198 14.80 -60.74 -29.25
N HIS A 199 14.62 -61.99 -28.79
CA HIS A 199 14.54 -63.34 -29.36
C HIS A 199 13.45 -64.16 -28.66
#